data_AF-A0A9P7YHC2-F1
#
_entry.id   AF-A0A9P7YHC2-F1
#
_cell.length_a   1.000
_cell.length_b   1.000
_cell.length_c   1.000
_cell.angle_alpha   90.00
_cell.angle_beta   90.00
_cell.angle_gamma   90.00
#
_symmetry.space_group_name_H-M   'P 1'
#
loop_
_entity.id
_entity.type
_entity.pdbx_description
1 polymer ?
#
loop_
_entity_poly.entity_id
_entity_poly.type
_entity_poly.pdbx_seq_one_letter_code
_entity_poly.pdbx_strand_id
1 'polypeptide(L)'
;MDARRIRVAYCDFIVAVLETFLITASLLLCGYGYPDTARNMLWEEGGRQGWSSDPRKRIYDYANHRDPPKIPWIWSQRASDLELAAPLAILAFFISWKSLRWSMPEVEHTRTKIWMRLWALVFSIVSGVSQVSGESKGADHNCMRAIPWYLRRGCGDLMGGSEVTVACNVGRGRFAVTILMRWARL
;
A
#
# COMPACT_ATOMS: atom_id res chain seq x y z
N MET A 1 34.43 -3.81 26.61
CA MET A 1 33.14 -3.90 25.90
C MET A 1 32.96 -5.32 25.39
N ASP A 2 31.89 -6.01 25.77
CA ASP A 2 31.63 -7.38 25.35
C ASP A 2 31.41 -7.49 23.84
N ALA A 3 32.06 -8.45 23.19
CA ALA A 3 31.84 -8.77 21.77
C ALA A 3 30.36 -9.12 21.43
N ARG A 4 29.56 -9.47 22.45
CA ARG A 4 28.12 -9.67 22.35
C ARG A 4 27.37 -8.33 22.19
N ARG A 5 27.73 -7.29 22.94
CA ARG A 5 27.09 -5.96 22.84
C ARG A 5 27.36 -5.30 21.48
N ILE A 6 28.57 -5.44 20.97
CA ILE A 6 28.96 -4.92 19.65
C ILE A 6 28.12 -5.59 18.56
N ARG A 7 28.01 -6.93 18.57
CA ARG A 7 27.19 -7.67 17.60
C ARG A 7 25.72 -7.25 17.63
N VAL A 8 25.14 -7.08 18.81
CA VAL A 8 23.74 -6.64 18.95
C VAL A 8 23.54 -5.23 18.39
N ALA A 9 24.45 -4.29 18.67
CA ALA A 9 24.36 -2.93 18.15
C ALA A 9 24.46 -2.88 16.61
N TYR A 10 25.34 -3.69 16.01
CA TYR A 10 25.43 -3.79 14.55
C TYR A 10 24.15 -4.36 13.92
N CYS A 11 23.57 -5.41 14.51
CA CYS A 11 22.29 -5.95 14.03
C CYS A 11 21.17 -4.91 14.12
N ASP A 12 21.07 -4.19 15.23
CA ASP A 12 20.05 -3.14 15.42
C ASP A 12 20.21 -1.99 14.42
N PHE A 13 21.45 -1.62 14.08
CA PHE A 13 21.73 -0.62 13.06
C PHE A 13 21.30 -1.09 11.67
N ILE A 14 21.66 -2.30 11.27
CA ILE A 14 21.28 -2.88 9.97
C ILE A 14 19.76 -2.94 9.84
N VAL A 15 19.06 -3.39 10.88
CA VAL A 15 17.59 -3.44 10.90
C VAL A 15 17.00 -2.04 10.75
N ALA A 16 17.52 -1.04 11.47
CA ALA A 16 17.03 0.34 11.37
C ALA A 16 17.21 0.94 9.97
N VAL A 17 18.31 0.63 9.29
CA VAL A 17 18.54 1.08 7.90
C VAL A 17 17.54 0.44 6.95
N LEU A 18 17.29 -0.88 7.08
CA LEU A 18 16.31 -1.60 6.26
C LEU A 18 14.89 -1.07 6.49
N GLU A 19 14.52 -0.79 7.74
CA GLU A 19 13.21 -0.20 8.08
C GLU A 19 13.03 1.18 7.47
N THR A 20 14.06 2.03 7.57
CA THR A 20 14.04 3.37 6.97
C THR A 20 13.86 3.26 5.46
N PHE A 21 14.59 2.36 4.80
CA PHE A 21 14.46 2.11 3.36
C PHE A 21 13.04 1.66 2.97
N LEU A 22 12.45 0.71 3.71
CA LEU A 22 11.09 0.23 3.45
C LEU A 22 10.03 1.32 3.65
N ILE A 23 10.17 2.15 4.69
CA ILE A 23 9.26 3.28 4.94
C ILE A 23 9.35 4.29 3.79
N THR A 24 10.57 4.69 3.40
CA THR A 24 10.79 5.61 2.28
C THR A 24 10.27 5.06 0.97
N ALA A 25 10.54 3.79 0.65
CA ALA A 25 10.03 3.14 -0.55
C ALA A 25 8.49 3.11 -0.56
N SER A 26 7.86 2.79 0.58
CA SER A 26 6.41 2.79 0.72
C SER A 26 5.81 4.18 0.46
N LEU A 27 6.40 5.23 1.04
CA LEU A 27 5.97 6.62 0.81
C LEU A 27 6.10 7.05 -0.64
N LEU A 28 7.21 6.73 -1.30
CA LEU A 28 7.42 7.08 -2.71
C LEU A 28 6.44 6.34 -3.62
N LEU A 29 6.20 5.06 -3.38
CA LEU A 29 5.27 4.24 -4.17
C LEU A 29 3.80 4.63 -3.93
N CYS A 30 3.41 4.95 -2.69
CA CYS A 30 2.07 5.44 -2.38
C CYS A 30 1.84 6.88 -2.84
N GLY A 31 2.89 7.72 -2.84
CA GLY A 31 2.83 9.10 -3.31
C GLY A 31 2.84 9.22 -4.83
N TYR A 32 3.37 8.22 -5.54
CA TYR A 32 3.39 8.21 -6.99
C TYR A 32 1.97 8.18 -7.57
N GLY A 33 1.59 9.28 -8.24
CA GLY A 33 0.26 9.41 -8.83
C GLY A 33 -0.86 9.63 -7.81
N TYR A 34 -0.56 10.06 -6.57
CA TYR A 34 -1.56 10.53 -5.62
C TYR A 34 -2.20 11.85 -6.11
N PRO A 35 -3.53 12.06 -5.96
CA PRO A 35 -4.49 11.17 -5.30
C PRO A 35 -4.82 9.91 -6.09
N ASP A 36 -5.15 10.01 -7.38
CA ASP A 36 -5.71 8.88 -8.13
C ASP A 36 -5.20 8.73 -9.58
N THR A 37 -4.21 9.50 -10.03
CA THR A 37 -3.76 9.48 -11.44
C THR A 37 -3.28 8.11 -11.88
N ALA A 38 -2.35 7.50 -11.13
CA ALA A 38 -1.82 6.16 -11.47
C ALA A 38 -2.92 5.08 -11.36
N ARG A 39 -3.83 5.26 -10.41
CA ARG A 39 -4.92 4.31 -10.13
C ARG A 39 -6.02 4.38 -11.19
N ASN A 40 -6.35 5.58 -11.67
CA ASN A 40 -7.28 5.81 -12.77
C ASN A 40 -6.73 5.25 -14.09
N MET A 41 -5.43 5.41 -14.37
CA MET A 41 -4.79 4.79 -15.53
C MET A 41 -4.93 3.26 -15.52
N LEU A 42 -4.71 2.62 -14.37
CA LEU A 42 -4.90 1.18 -14.20
C LEU A 42 -6.38 0.77 -14.32
N TRP A 43 -7.29 1.61 -13.81
CA TRP A 43 -8.72 1.33 -13.89
C TRP A 43 -9.23 1.43 -15.33
N GLU A 44 -8.86 2.48 -16.05
CA GLU A 44 -9.19 2.67 -17.47
C GLU A 44 -8.64 1.55 -18.34
N GLU A 45 -7.39 1.16 -18.14
CA GLU A 45 -6.79 0.08 -18.94
C GLU A 45 -7.48 -1.26 -18.67
N GLY A 46 -7.75 -1.56 -17.39
CA GLY A 46 -8.51 -2.75 -17.01
C GLY A 46 -9.92 -2.75 -17.59
N GLY A 47 -10.58 -1.59 -17.65
CA GLY A 47 -11.89 -1.42 -18.28
C GLY A 47 -11.86 -1.65 -19.79
N ARG A 48 -10.88 -1.04 -20.48
CA ARG A 48 -10.71 -1.13 -21.94
C ARG A 48 -10.42 -2.55 -22.42
N GLN A 49 -9.67 -3.33 -21.62
CA GLN A 49 -9.39 -4.74 -21.90
C GLN A 49 -10.46 -5.70 -21.35
N GLY A 50 -11.51 -5.20 -20.68
CA GLY A 50 -12.59 -6.00 -20.12
C GLY A 50 -12.21 -6.82 -18.88
N TRP A 51 -11.11 -6.49 -18.21
CA TRP A 51 -10.65 -7.15 -16.98
C TRP A 51 -11.27 -6.56 -15.71
N SER A 52 -11.66 -5.29 -15.77
CA SER A 52 -12.20 -4.50 -14.67
C SER A 52 -13.49 -3.78 -15.10
N SER A 53 -14.18 -3.12 -14.17
CA SER A 53 -15.19 -2.14 -14.53
C SER A 53 -14.56 -0.98 -15.31
N ASP A 54 -15.32 -0.38 -16.22
CA ASP A 54 -14.83 0.74 -17.03
C ASP A 54 -15.33 2.06 -16.43
N PRO A 55 -14.43 2.98 -15.99
CA PRO A 55 -14.82 4.30 -15.49
C PRO A 55 -15.55 5.14 -16.54
N ARG A 56 -15.30 4.94 -17.84
CA ARG A 56 -15.95 5.69 -18.93
C ARG A 56 -17.44 5.36 -19.04
N LYS A 57 -17.81 4.11 -18.72
CA LYS A 57 -19.22 3.70 -18.66
C LYS A 57 -20.00 4.56 -17.65
N ARG A 58 -19.35 5.00 -16.57
CA ARG A 58 -19.98 5.86 -15.58
C ARG A 58 -20.33 7.24 -16.12
N ILE A 59 -19.43 7.83 -16.91
CA ILE A 59 -19.68 9.11 -17.59
C ILE A 59 -20.78 8.93 -18.63
N TYR A 60 -20.74 7.84 -19.39
CA TYR A 60 -21.78 7.51 -20.37
C TYR A 60 -23.16 7.35 -19.73
N ASP A 61 -23.28 6.56 -18.66
CA ASP A 61 -24.56 6.33 -17.97
C ASP A 61 -25.08 7.64 -17.36
N TYR A 62 -24.21 8.44 -16.74
CA TYR A 62 -24.56 9.77 -16.22
C TYR A 62 -25.08 10.72 -17.32
N ALA A 63 -24.41 10.80 -18.47
CA ALA A 63 -24.83 11.62 -19.60
C ALA A 63 -26.17 11.15 -20.21
N ASN A 64 -26.49 9.87 -20.09
CA ASN A 64 -27.76 9.29 -20.55
C ASN A 64 -28.85 9.24 -19.47
N HIS A 65 -28.72 10.00 -18.38
CA HIS A 65 -29.67 10.04 -17.26
C HIS A 65 -29.95 8.66 -16.64
N ARG A 66 -28.97 7.77 -16.69
CA ARG A 66 -28.99 6.46 -16.02
C ARG A 66 -28.18 6.54 -14.74
N ASP A 67 -28.55 5.72 -13.76
CA ASP A 67 -27.80 5.64 -12.51
C ASP A 67 -26.36 5.17 -12.76
N PRO A 68 -25.34 5.99 -12.40
CA PRO A 68 -23.97 5.62 -12.63
C PRO A 68 -23.57 4.42 -11.75
N PRO A 69 -22.81 3.45 -12.29
CA PRO A 69 -22.28 2.35 -11.48
C PRO A 69 -21.44 2.88 -10.31
N LYS A 70 -21.57 2.22 -9.15
CA LYS A 70 -20.79 2.56 -7.95
C LYS A 70 -19.29 2.32 -8.21
N ILE A 71 -18.45 3.25 -7.74
CA ILE A 71 -16.99 3.08 -7.79
C ILE A 71 -16.61 1.96 -6.80
N PRO A 72 -15.87 0.92 -7.24
CA PRO A 72 -15.34 -0.09 -6.34
C PRO A 72 -14.34 0.50 -5.35
N TRP A 73 -14.28 -0.04 -4.13
CA TRP A 73 -13.46 0.51 -3.05
C TRP A 73 -11.99 0.71 -3.44
N ILE A 74 -11.39 -0.27 -4.12
CA ILE A 74 -10.00 -0.17 -4.59
C ILE A 74 -9.74 1.02 -5.49
N TRP A 75 -10.69 1.45 -6.31
CA TRP A 75 -10.52 2.58 -7.22
C TRP A 75 -11.01 3.90 -6.62
N SER A 76 -11.38 3.90 -5.34
CA SER A 76 -11.84 5.10 -4.66
C SER A 76 -10.68 5.90 -4.09
N GLN A 77 -10.82 7.23 -4.10
CA GLN A 77 -9.87 8.15 -3.46
C GLN A 77 -9.63 7.80 -1.99
N ARG A 78 -10.68 7.35 -1.29
CA ARG A 78 -10.56 6.94 0.13
C ARG A 78 -9.58 5.77 0.32
N ALA A 79 -9.47 4.85 -0.63
CA ALA A 79 -8.48 3.79 -0.57
C ALA A 79 -7.06 4.35 -0.80
N SER A 80 -6.90 5.30 -1.72
CA SER A 80 -5.62 5.99 -1.95
C SER A 80 -5.18 6.79 -0.71
N ASP A 81 -6.11 7.50 -0.06
CA ASP A 81 -5.86 8.27 1.17
C ASP A 81 -5.39 7.36 2.32
N LEU A 82 -6.05 6.21 2.52
CA LEU A 82 -5.66 5.25 3.56
C LEU A 82 -4.29 4.61 3.27
N GLU A 83 -3.98 4.35 2.00
CA GLU A 83 -2.70 3.78 1.58
C GLU A 83 -1.54 4.75 1.74
N LEU A 84 -1.77 6.06 1.64
CA LEU A 84 -0.76 7.08 1.92
C LEU A 84 -0.67 7.39 3.43
N ALA A 85 -1.80 7.40 4.14
CA ALA A 85 -1.83 7.65 5.58
C ALA A 85 -1.10 6.57 6.38
N ALA A 86 -1.18 5.30 5.97
CA ALA A 86 -0.52 4.19 6.64
C ALA A 86 1.02 4.36 6.77
N PRO A 87 1.80 4.53 5.69
CA PRO A 87 3.25 4.74 5.79
C PRO A 87 3.63 6.06 6.47
N LEU A 88 2.81 7.12 6.37
CA LEU A 88 3.02 8.35 7.13
C LEU A 88 2.88 8.13 8.64
N ALA A 89 1.84 7.39 9.06
CA ALA A 89 1.66 7.02 10.46
C ALA A 89 2.82 6.16 10.96
N ILE A 90 3.25 5.17 10.18
CA ILE A 90 4.39 4.31 10.51
C ILE A 90 5.68 5.13 10.62
N LEU A 91 5.93 6.07 9.70
CA LEU A 91 7.09 6.97 9.77
C LEU A 91 7.05 7.81 11.06
N ALA A 92 5.90 8.40 11.39
CA ALA A 92 5.74 9.18 12.61
C ALA A 92 6.04 8.34 13.86
N PHE A 93 5.48 7.13 13.96
CA PHE A 93 5.78 6.22 15.08
C PHE A 93 7.25 5.83 15.14
N PHE A 94 7.88 5.56 14.00
CA PHE A 94 9.30 5.22 13.91
C PHE A 94 10.18 6.36 14.43
N ILE A 95 9.93 7.59 13.99
CA ILE A 95 10.68 8.77 14.44
C ILE A 95 10.46 9.00 15.94
N SER A 96 9.20 8.98 16.41
CA SER A 96 8.88 9.16 17.83
C SER A 96 9.57 8.12 18.70
N TRP A 97 9.60 6.86 18.26
CA TRP A 97 10.28 5.76 18.96
C TRP A 97 11.78 5.97 19.05
N LYS A 98 12.44 6.26 17.93
CA LYS A 98 13.89 6.47 17.89
C LYS A 98 14.30 7.72 18.68
N SER A 99 13.51 8.79 18.60
CA SER A 99 13.70 10.00 19.40
C SER A 99 13.57 9.71 20.89
N LEU A 100 12.58 8.93 21.31
CA LEU A 100 12.40 8.57 22.72
C LEU A 100 13.57 7.72 23.23
N ARG A 101 14.03 6.73 22.45
CA ARG A 101 15.23 5.93 22.79
C ARG A 101 16.49 6.76 22.88
N TRP A 102 16.64 7.77 22.03
CA TRP A 102 17.78 8.67 22.05
C TRP A 102 17.78 9.55 23.31
N SER A 103 16.63 10.12 23.65
CA SER A 103 16.50 11.00 24.83
C SER A 103 16.53 10.25 26.16
N MET A 104 15.99 9.02 26.21
CA MET A 104 15.91 8.21 27.43
C MET A 104 16.40 6.77 27.19
N PRO A 105 17.72 6.54 27.11
CA PRO A 105 18.28 5.23 26.77
C PRO A 105 18.07 4.17 27.87
N GLU A 106 17.90 4.57 29.13
CA GLU A 106 17.73 3.65 30.27
C GLU A 106 16.28 3.19 30.47
N VAL A 107 15.32 3.90 29.86
CA VAL A 107 13.90 3.64 30.07
C VAL A 107 13.37 2.76 28.94
N GLU A 108 13.54 1.44 29.10
CA GLU A 108 12.91 0.48 28.20
C GLU A 108 11.40 0.36 28.48
N HIS A 109 10.60 1.16 27.77
CA HIS A 109 9.15 1.00 27.80
C HIS A 109 8.69 -0.17 26.93
N THR A 110 8.71 -1.38 27.49
CA THR A 110 8.16 -2.60 26.85
C THR A 110 6.73 -2.42 26.37
N ARG A 111 5.90 -1.66 27.12
CA ARG A 111 4.53 -1.32 26.72
C ARG A 111 4.50 -0.50 25.43
N THR A 112 5.35 0.51 25.30
CA THR A 112 5.44 1.37 24.11
C THR A 112 5.87 0.58 22.88
N LYS A 113 6.85 -0.34 23.03
CA LYS A 113 7.26 -1.27 21.96
C LYS A 113 6.10 -2.11 21.45
N ILE A 114 5.33 -2.72 22.36
CA ILE A 114 4.17 -3.55 22.00
C ILE A 114 3.10 -2.69 21.29
N TRP A 115 2.80 -1.51 21.83
CA TRP A 115 1.83 -0.59 21.25
C TRP A 115 2.19 -0.19 19.81
N MET A 116 3.44 0.18 19.56
CA MET A 116 3.91 0.58 18.23
C MET A 116 3.81 -0.57 17.22
N ARG A 117 4.16 -1.79 17.62
CA ARG A 117 4.05 -2.98 16.78
C ARG A 117 2.60 -3.31 16.43
N LEU A 118 1.70 -3.19 17.40
CA LEU A 118 0.28 -3.42 17.17
C LEU A 118 -0.28 -2.42 16.15
N TRP A 119 0.03 -1.13 16.30
CA TRP A 119 -0.42 -0.12 15.35
C TRP A 119 0.18 -0.32 13.95
N ALA A 120 1.48 -0.58 13.85
CA ALA A 120 2.12 -0.85 12.57
C ALA A 120 1.52 -2.07 11.86
N LEU A 121 1.18 -3.12 12.62
CA LEU A 121 0.49 -4.30 12.10
C LEU A 121 -0.91 -3.93 11.58
N VAL A 122 -1.69 -3.16 12.34
CA VAL A 122 -3.03 -2.71 11.93
C VAL A 122 -2.96 -1.89 10.64
N PHE A 123 -2.07 -0.89 10.57
CA PHE A 123 -1.90 -0.07 9.36
C PHE A 123 -1.47 -0.90 8.16
N SER A 124 -0.56 -1.86 8.35
CA SER A 124 -0.11 -2.76 7.29
C SER A 124 -1.23 -3.68 6.80
N ILE A 125 -2.08 -4.18 7.69
CA ILE A 125 -3.24 -5.02 7.32
C ILE A 125 -4.27 -4.20 6.56
N VAL A 126 -4.66 -3.03 7.08
CA VAL A 126 -5.68 -2.17 6.45
C VAL A 126 -5.22 -1.75 5.04
N SER A 127 -3.97 -1.32 4.90
CA SER A 127 -3.37 -0.98 3.60
C SER A 127 -3.24 -2.20 2.68
N GLY A 128 -2.93 -3.38 3.21
CA GLY A 128 -2.90 -4.61 2.41
C GLY A 128 -4.28 -5.00 1.87
N VAL A 129 -5.31 -4.89 2.72
CA VAL A 129 -6.70 -5.19 2.35
C VAL A 129 -7.21 -4.20 1.30
N SER A 130 -6.91 -2.91 1.40
CA SER A 130 -7.32 -1.94 0.37
C SER A 130 -6.70 -2.25 -1.00
N GLN A 131 -5.43 -2.68 -1.02
CA GLN A 131 -4.71 -3.01 -2.25
C GLN A 131 -5.17 -4.32 -2.89
N VAL A 132 -5.65 -5.28 -2.10
CA VAL A 132 -6.16 -6.56 -2.60
C VAL A 132 -7.68 -6.54 -2.77
N SER A 133 -8.38 -5.51 -2.31
CA SER A 133 -9.84 -5.46 -2.44
C SER A 133 -10.26 -5.47 -3.91
N GLY A 134 -10.98 -6.52 -4.31
CA GLY A 134 -11.42 -6.67 -5.69
C GLY A 134 -12.68 -5.90 -5.98
N GLU A 135 -12.97 -5.76 -7.27
CA GLU A 135 -14.25 -5.25 -7.72
C GLU A 135 -15.31 -6.35 -7.59
N SER A 136 -16.08 -6.34 -6.50
CA SER A 136 -17.27 -7.19 -6.40
C SER A 136 -18.35 -6.64 -7.33
N LYS A 137 -18.37 -7.05 -8.60
CA LYS A 137 -19.62 -7.03 -9.36
C LYS A 137 -20.51 -8.16 -8.82
N GLY A 138 -21.79 -7.86 -8.64
CA GLY A 138 -22.72 -8.65 -7.85
C GLY A 138 -22.79 -10.15 -8.15
N ALA A 139 -23.23 -10.88 -7.13
CA ALA A 139 -23.90 -12.18 -7.17
C ALA A 139 -23.19 -13.40 -7.78
N ASP A 140 -21.86 -13.43 -7.87
CA ASP A 140 -21.13 -14.69 -8.08
C ASP A 140 -20.05 -14.87 -7.00
N HIS A 141 -20.20 -15.90 -6.16
CA HIS A 141 -19.40 -16.21 -4.98
C HIS A 141 -17.96 -16.69 -5.27
N ASN A 142 -17.44 -16.40 -6.46
CA ASN A 142 -16.10 -16.81 -6.84
C ASN A 142 -15.06 -15.79 -6.34
N CYS A 143 -14.50 -16.09 -5.16
CA CYS A 143 -13.40 -15.41 -4.47
C CYS A 143 -12.22 -15.04 -5.39
N MET A 144 -12.05 -15.77 -6.51
CA MET A 144 -11.02 -15.52 -7.53
C MET A 144 -11.16 -14.17 -8.25
N ARG A 145 -12.35 -13.56 -8.32
CA ARG A 145 -12.55 -12.20 -8.87
C ARG A 145 -12.18 -11.09 -7.88
N ALA A 146 -11.85 -11.44 -6.63
CA ALA A 146 -11.53 -10.48 -5.59
C ALA A 146 -10.10 -9.92 -5.68
N ILE A 147 -9.20 -10.44 -6.52
CA ILE A 147 -7.83 -9.90 -6.65
C ILE A 147 -7.75 -8.95 -7.86
N PRO A 148 -7.16 -7.75 -7.74
CA PRO A 148 -7.02 -6.82 -8.85
C PRO A 148 -6.26 -7.41 -10.05
N TRP A 149 -6.64 -6.98 -11.25
CA TRP A 149 -6.13 -7.57 -12.48
C TRP A 149 -4.60 -7.43 -12.61
N TYR A 150 -4.01 -6.32 -12.18
CA TYR A 150 -2.57 -6.02 -12.31
C TYR A 150 -1.70 -6.92 -11.42
N LEU A 151 -2.25 -7.44 -10.32
CA LEU A 151 -1.57 -8.45 -9.47
C LEU A 151 -1.67 -9.85 -10.08
N ARG A 152 -2.74 -10.15 -10.82
CA ARG A 152 -3.00 -11.48 -11.37
C ARG A 152 -2.32 -11.73 -12.71
N ARG A 153 -2.41 -10.77 -13.63
CA ARG A 153 -1.94 -10.91 -15.02
C ARG A 153 -0.52 -10.35 -15.22
N GLY A 154 -0.09 -9.44 -14.36
CA GLY A 154 1.17 -8.72 -14.53
C GLY A 154 1.06 -7.55 -15.53
N CYS A 155 2.21 -7.00 -15.92
CA CYS A 155 2.30 -5.72 -16.64
C CYS A 155 2.80 -5.87 -18.09
N GLY A 156 2.77 -7.07 -18.67
CA GLY A 156 3.31 -7.34 -20.00
C GLY A 156 2.38 -6.94 -21.15
N ASP A 157 1.09 -7.30 -21.06
CA ASP A 157 0.12 -7.16 -22.15
C ASP A 157 -0.73 -5.88 -21.99
N LEU A 158 -0.09 -4.72 -21.93
CA LEU A 158 -0.76 -3.43 -21.73
C LEU A 158 -0.79 -2.64 -23.04
N MET A 159 -1.96 -2.13 -23.47
CA MET A 159 -2.03 -1.27 -24.66
C MET A 159 -1.95 0.23 -24.33
N GLY A 160 -1.92 0.59 -23.05
CA GLY A 160 -1.71 1.97 -22.58
C GLY A 160 -0.25 2.47 -22.63
N GLY A 161 0.65 1.74 -23.29
CA GLY A 161 2.06 2.13 -23.46
C GLY A 161 2.90 2.10 -22.17
N SER A 162 3.98 2.87 -22.15
CA SER A 162 4.97 2.85 -21.07
C SER A 162 4.45 3.43 -19.75
N GLU A 163 3.58 4.44 -19.79
CA GLU A 163 3.06 5.09 -18.57
C GLU A 163 2.20 4.12 -17.73
N VAL A 164 1.29 3.39 -18.38
CA VAL A 164 0.46 2.39 -17.69
C VAL A 164 1.31 1.22 -17.19
N THR A 165 2.38 0.88 -17.91
CA THR A 165 3.35 -0.13 -17.46
C THR A 165 4.07 0.31 -16.19
N VAL A 166 4.49 1.57 -16.10
CA VAL A 166 5.08 2.14 -14.88
C VAL A 166 4.07 2.12 -13.75
N ALA A 167 2.83 2.59 -13.97
CA ALA A 167 1.78 2.57 -12.96
C ALA A 167 1.48 1.15 -12.45
N CYS A 168 1.50 0.15 -13.34
CA CYS A 168 1.30 -1.26 -12.99
C CYS A 168 2.45 -1.78 -12.12
N ASN A 169 3.70 -1.48 -12.49
CA ASN A 169 4.87 -1.86 -11.69
C ASN A 169 4.89 -1.18 -10.33
N VAL A 170 4.50 0.10 -10.25
CA VAL A 170 4.35 0.82 -8.99
C VAL A 170 3.28 0.16 -8.11
N GLY A 171 2.11 -0.17 -8.67
CA GLY A 171 1.05 -0.86 -7.93
C GLY A 171 1.49 -2.21 -7.36
N ARG A 172 2.24 -3.00 -8.14
CA ARG A 172 2.83 -4.28 -7.68
C ARG A 172 3.91 -4.07 -6.62
N GLY A 173 4.80 -3.09 -6.84
CA GLY A 173 5.87 -2.74 -5.92
C GLY A 173 5.31 -2.30 -4.57
N ARG A 174 4.27 -1.47 -4.58
CA ARG A 174 3.59 -1.00 -3.36
C ARG A 174 3.04 -2.16 -2.55
N PHE A 175 2.35 -3.10 -3.21
CA PHE A 175 1.82 -4.29 -2.55
C PHE A 175 2.94 -5.16 -1.94
N ALA A 176 4.04 -5.34 -2.66
CA ALA A 176 5.20 -6.08 -2.17
C ALA A 176 5.82 -5.41 -0.94
N VAL A 177 5.99 -4.08 -0.95
CA VAL A 177 6.53 -3.33 0.19
C VAL A 177 5.60 -3.43 1.39
N THR A 178 4.27 -3.34 1.23
CA THR A 178 3.32 -3.54 2.33
C THR A 178 3.44 -4.92 2.97
N ILE A 179 3.66 -5.98 2.18
CA ILE A 179 3.91 -7.33 2.72
C ILE A 179 5.22 -7.38 3.50
N LEU A 180 6.31 -6.80 2.97
CA LEU A 180 7.60 -6.78 3.66
C LEU A 180 7.54 -5.96 4.95
N MET A 181 6.83 -4.84 4.94
CA MET A 181 6.67 -3.95 6.08
C MET A 181 5.94 -4.62 7.25
N ARG A 182 5.07 -5.59 6.99
CA ARG A 182 4.44 -6.42 8.04
C ARG A 182 5.46 -7.19 8.90
N TRP A 183 6.61 -7.53 8.33
CA TRP A 183 7.68 -8.26 9.01
C TRP A 183 8.78 -7.35 9.58
N ALA A 184 8.67 -6.04 9.41
CA ALA A 184 9.58 -5.07 9.99
C ALA A 184 9.49 -5.10 11.53
N ARG A 185 10.63 -4.93 12.22
CA ARG A 185 10.74 -4.99 13.68
C ARG A 185 10.69 -3.58 14.28
N LEU A 186 9.60 -2.86 14.00
CA LEU A 186 9.32 -1.56 14.62
C LEU A 186 9.33 -1.65 16.17
#